data_AF-G5DYK9-F1
#
_entry.id   AF-G5DYK9-F1
#
_cell.length_a   1.000
_cell.length_b   1.000
_cell.length_c   1.000
_cell.angle_alpha   90.00
_cell.angle_beta   90.00
_cell.angle_gamma   90.00
#
_symmetry.space_group_name_H-M   'P 1'
#
loop_
_entity.id
_entity.type
_entity.pdbx_description
1 polymer ?
#
loop_
_entity_poly.entity_id
_entity_poly.type
_entity_poly.pdbx_seq_one_letter_code
_entity_poly.pdbx_strand_id
1 'polypeptide(L)' 'ILARIGGGKFTLRGGNWNTVSDAAKDLVSRMLHVDPHRRLTAKQVLQHEWITKRDLLPQSQLNRQDVQLVKGAMAATYSA' A
#
# COMPACT_ATOMS: atom_id res chain seq x y z
N ILE A 1 18.11 -0.35 2.88
CA ILE A 1 16.71 -0.50 2.40
C ILE A 1 16.03 -1.69 3.08
N LEU A 2 16.68 -2.85 3.16
CA LEU A 2 16.21 -4.06 3.86
C LEU A 2 15.71 -3.85 5.30
N ALA A 3 16.34 -2.99 6.10
CA ALA A 3 15.91 -2.72 7.48
C ALA A 3 14.51 -2.09 7.60
N ARG A 4 14.04 -1.37 6.58
CA ARG A 4 12.68 -0.78 6.57
C ARG A 4 11.62 -1.82 6.17
N ILE A 5 12.00 -2.77 5.32
CA ILE A 5 11.14 -3.88 4.87
C ILE A 5 11.01 -4.93 5.98
N GLY A 6 12.12 -5.35 6.59
CA GLY A 6 12.14 -6.31 7.71
C GLY A 6 11.49 -5.79 8.99
N GLY A 7 11.43 -4.47 9.18
CA GLY A 7 10.76 -3.86 10.34
C GLY A 7 9.25 -3.65 10.17
N GLY A 8 8.68 -3.87 8.98
CA GLY A 8 7.25 -3.62 8.71
C GLY A 8 6.81 -2.15 8.91
N LYS A 9 7.75 -1.21 8.96
CA LYS A 9 7.48 0.20 9.24
C LYS A 9 7.20 0.96 7.94
N PHE A 10 5.95 0.92 7.50
CA PHE A 10 5.42 1.80 6.45
C PHE A 10 4.53 2.90 7.05
N THR A 11 4.63 4.12 6.51
CA THR A 11 3.90 5.27 7.03
C THR A 11 2.56 5.40 6.30
N LEU A 12 1.45 5.03 6.96
CA LEU A 12 0.08 5.26 6.47
C LEU A 12 -0.54 6.56 7.04
N ARG A 13 0.30 7.56 7.31
CA ARG A 13 -0.10 8.84 7.90
C ARG A 13 0.55 9.99 7.13
N GLY A 14 -0.19 11.08 6.91
CA GLY A 14 0.30 12.28 6.23
C GLY A 14 0.17 12.23 4.70
N GLY A 15 0.13 13.42 4.08
CA GLY A 15 -0.07 13.59 2.64
C GLY A 15 -1.39 12.97 2.17
N ASN A 16 -1.31 12.17 1.10
CA ASN A 16 -2.46 11.45 0.54
C ASN A 16 -3.14 10.51 1.56
N TRP A 17 -2.41 9.98 2.54
CA TRP A 17 -2.99 9.05 3.51
C TRP A 17 -4.03 9.68 4.45
N ASN A 18 -4.09 11.01 4.50
CA ASN A 18 -5.13 11.72 5.24
C ASN A 18 -6.49 11.65 4.54
N THR A 19 -6.52 11.53 3.21
CA THR A 19 -7.76 11.47 2.41
C THR A 19 -8.11 10.06 1.96
N VAL A 20 -7.16 9.13 2.05
CA VAL A 20 -7.35 7.72 1.74
C VAL A 20 -8.21 7.04 2.82
N SER A 21 -9.18 6.23 2.38
CA SER A 21 -10.10 5.51 3.24
C SER A 21 -9.40 4.48 4.13
N ASP A 22 -9.99 4.20 5.29
CA ASP A 22 -9.42 3.23 6.24
C ASP A 22 -9.42 1.80 5.67
N ALA A 23 -10.39 1.45 4.82
CA ALA A 23 -10.39 0.19 4.09
C ALA A 23 -9.17 0.03 3.16
N ALA A 24 -8.68 1.12 2.56
CA ALA A 24 -7.48 1.09 1.73
C ALA A 24 -6.22 0.88 2.58
N LYS A 25 -6.13 1.58 3.73
CA LYS A 25 -5.03 1.45 4.69
C LYS A 25 -4.93 0.04 5.24
N ASP A 26 -6.07 -0.55 5.59
CA ASP A 26 -6.15 -1.92 6.09
C ASP A 26 -5.69 -2.95 5.05
N LEU A 27 -6.16 -2.82 3.80
CA LEU A 27 -5.71 -3.71 2.71
C LEU A 27 -4.19 -3.65 2.52
N VAL A 28 -3.63 -2.44 2.42
CA VAL A 28 -2.18 -2.24 2.22
C VAL A 28 -1.38 -2.79 3.41
N SER A 29 -1.86 -2.58 4.63
CA SER A 29 -1.23 -3.11 5.84
C SER A 29 -1.14 -4.64 5.83
N ARG A 30 -2.23 -5.31 5.44
CA ARG A 30 -2.28 -6.77 5.37
C ARG A 30 -1.48 -7.34 4.19
N MET A 31 -1.36 -6.61 3.07
CA MET A 31 -0.54 -7.02 1.93
C MET A 31 0.96 -6.84 2.21
N LEU A 32 1.34 -5.79 2.94
CA LEU A 32 2.73 -5.51 3.32
C LEU A 32 3.13 -6.12 4.67
N HIS A 33 2.34 -7.07 5.18
CA HIS A 33 2.66 -7.75 6.43
C HIS A 33 4.01 -8.49 6.31
N VAL A 34 4.86 -8.33 7.34
CA VAL A 34 6.22 -8.91 7.39
C VAL A 34 6.14 -10.44 7.40
N ASP A 35 5.27 -10.99 8.24
CA ASP A 35 4.96 -12.41 8.29
C ASP A 35 4.14 -12.83 7.05
N PRO A 36 4.66 -13.74 6.19
CA PRO A 36 3.96 -14.22 5.01
C PRO A 36 2.71 -15.05 5.34
N HIS A 37 2.64 -15.70 6.52
CA HIS A 37 1.45 -16.47 6.92
C HIS A 37 0.25 -15.57 7.24
N ARG A 38 0.52 -14.31 7.60
CA ARG A 38 -0.50 -13.29 7.85
C ARG A 38 -0.79 -12.43 6.62
N ARG A 39 -0.02 -12.59 5.55
CA ARG A 39 -0.19 -11.85 4.31
C ARG A 39 -1.42 -12.37 3.56
N LEU A 40 -2.27 -11.45 3.11
CA LEU A 40 -3.44 -11.84 2.32
C LEU A 40 -3.02 -12.55 1.04
N THR A 41 -3.70 -13.65 0.75
CA THR A 41 -3.63 -14.30 -0.55
C THR A 41 -4.32 -13.43 -1.60
N ALA A 42 -3.97 -13.61 -2.88
CA ALA A 42 -4.60 -12.87 -3.99
C ALA A 42 -6.14 -13.02 -3.98
N LYS A 43 -6.65 -14.20 -3.65
CA LYS A 43 -8.10 -14.44 -3.52
C LYS A 43 -8.73 -13.60 -2.41
N GLN A 44 -8.07 -13.49 -1.25
CA GLN A 44 -8.58 -12.67 -0.15
C GLN A 44 -8.49 -11.18 -0.45
N VAL A 45 -7.49 -10.73 -1.21
CA VAL A 45 -7.40 -9.34 -1.70
C VAL A 45 -8.60 -9.00 -2.58
N LEU A 46 -8.96 -9.88 -3.52
CA LEU A 46 -10.11 -9.67 -4.41
C LEU A 46 -11.45 -9.61 -3.66
N GLN A 47 -11.54 -10.25 -2.50
CA GLN A 47 -12.73 -10.23 -1.65
C GLN A 47 -12.76 -9.05 -0.67
N HIS A 48 -11.68 -8.27 -0.58
CA HIS A 48 -11.59 -7.18 0.38
C HIS A 48 -12.56 -6.05 0.03
N GLU A 49 -13.15 -5.41 1.05
CA GLU A 49 -14.14 -4.34 0.87
C GLU A 49 -13.62 -3.17 0.02
N TRP A 50 -12.33 -2.88 0.08
CA TRP A 50 -11.71 -1.85 -0.78
C TRP A 50 -11.76 -2.21 -2.28
N ILE A 51 -11.71 -3.50 -2.63
CA ILE A 51 -11.80 -3.97 -4.02
C ILE A 51 -13.27 -4.20 -4.42
N THR A 52 -14.08 -4.78 -3.54
CA THR A 52 -15.47 -5.14 -3.85
C THR A 52 -16.41 -3.93 -3.81
N LYS A 53 -16.18 -2.95 -2.94
CA LYS A 53 -16.97 -1.70 -2.85
C LYS A 53 -16.30 -0.56 -3.62
N ARG A 54 -15.81 -0.86 -4.82
CA ARG A 54 -15.10 0.11 -5.67
C ARG A 54 -15.96 1.35 -5.99
N ASP A 55 -17.27 1.17 -6.09
CA ASP A 55 -18.24 2.23 -6.39
C ASP A 55 -18.40 3.24 -5.24
N LEU A 56 -18.01 2.86 -4.03
CA LEU A 56 -18.07 3.72 -2.83
C LEU A 56 -16.73 4.39 -2.53
N LEU A 57 -15.71 4.20 -3.38
CA LEU A 57 -14.41 4.81 -3.16
C LEU A 57 -14.44 6.31 -3.49
N PRO A 58 -13.75 7.15 -2.68
CA PRO A 58 -13.66 8.56 -2.98
C PRO A 58 -12.95 8.77 -4.32
N GLN A 59 -13.55 9.56 -5.21
CA GLN A 59 -12.94 9.98 -6.49
C GLN A 59 -11.88 11.08 -6.31
N SER A 60 -11.33 11.24 -5.10
CA SER A 60 -10.33 12.26 -4.82
C SER A 60 -9.04 11.99 -5.60
N GLN A 61 -8.53 13.03 -6.25
CA GLN A 61 -7.25 12.96 -6.96
C GLN A 61 -6.12 12.84 -5.92
N LEU A 62 -5.35 11.76 -6.00
CA LEU A 62 -4.15 11.58 -5.19
C LEU A 62 -3.00 12.43 -5.76
N ASN A 63 -2.24 13.08 -4.88
CA ASN A 63 -1.04 13.79 -5.28
C ASN A 63 0.03 12.78 -5.73
N ARG A 64 0.38 12.76 -7.02
CA ARG A 64 1.34 11.79 -7.57
C ARG A 64 2.75 12.39 -7.51
N GLN A 65 3.69 11.67 -6.92
CA GLN A 65 5.11 12.03 -6.97
C GLN A 65 5.66 11.84 -8.40
N ASP A 66 6.75 12.53 -8.70
CA ASP A 66 7.43 12.45 -9.99
C ASP A 66 7.74 11.01 -10.40
N VAL A 67 7.35 10.65 -11.62
CA VAL A 67 7.43 9.28 -12.14
C VAL A 67 8.87 8.77 -12.17
N GLN A 68 9.85 9.65 -12.45
CA GLN A 68 11.26 9.30 -12.49
C GLN A 68 11.80 8.93 -11.09
N LEU A 69 11.39 9.67 -10.06
CA LEU A 69 11.78 9.39 -8.68
C LEU A 69 11.18 8.06 -8.20
N VAL A 70 9.91 7.81 -8.52
CA VAL A 70 9.23 6.55 -8.15
C VAL A 70 9.91 5.36 -8.83
N LYS A 71 10.26 5.46 -10.12
CA LYS A 71 10.97 4.39 -10.84
C LYS A 71 12.35 4.09 -10.23
N GLY A 72 13.12 5.13 -9.91
CA GLY A 72 14.43 4.97 -9.26
C GLY A 72 14.33 4.31 -7.88
N ALA A 73 13.36 4.74 -7.06
CA ALA A 73 13.12 4.15 -5.74
C ALA A 73 12.67 2.68 -5.83
N MET A 74 11.84 2.32 -6.81
CA MET A 74 11.44 0.93 -7.05
C MET A 74 12.64 0.08 -7.44
N ALA A 75 13.46 0.52 -8.39
CA ALA A 75 14.66 -0.20 -8.81
C ALA A 75 15.60 -0.48 -7.63
N ALA A 76 15.89 0.56 -6.83
CA ALA A 76 16.73 0.44 -5.64
C ALA A 76 16.14 -0.51 -4.56
N THR A 77 14.81 -0.68 -4.52
CA THR A 77 14.15 -1.56 -3.56
C THR A 77 14.26 -3.03 -3.95
N TYR A 78 14.22 -3.35 -5.25
CA TYR A 78 14.36 -4.72 -5.75
C TYR A 78 15.82 -5.13 -5.97
N SER A 79 16.75 -4.17 -6.09
CA SER A 79 18.18 -4.45 -6.25
C SER A 79 18.96 -4.56 -4.93
N ALA A 80 18.30 -4.33 -3.79
CA ALA A 80 18.89 -4.40 -2.44
C ALA A 80 18.63 -5.76 -1.79
#